data_AF-A0A940NYW6-F1
#
_entry.id   AF-A0A940NYW6-F1
#
_cell.length_a   1.000
_cell.length_b   1.000
_cell.length_c   1.000
_cell.angle_alpha   90.00
_cell.angle_beta   90.00
_cell.angle_gamma   90.00
#
_symmetry.space_group_name_H-M   'P 1'
#
loop_
_entity.id
_entity.type
_entity.pdbx_description
1 polymer ?
#
loop_
_entity_poly.entity_id
_entity_poly.type
_entity_poly.pdbx_seq_one_letter_code
_entity_poly.pdbx_strand_id
1 'polypeptide(L)'
;MATVTVSNFAEFLSAIAVSGDTVVCPEGVVWDMNDLYPEGYFNNIPINCAVINGRGTTIRNLHLFGKFVAPANLEINDLNITNIICEETEFFGSSGNARTLTLNGCVVTGIYGVNTMYFNYGTLALNRSVLNLDLTAGGYSDIEISSYGQYSAQYSRISAQFPQNVGGGFSFGTNARFCMFRIYYPGCRAFSSSGLSGCVVTGNFGEAYDSNSYGTHGAFVSVYDVAAMDEEFETNNPYFKGVTYEQLYNAAYLASIGFPI
;
A
#
# COMPACT_ATOMS: atom_id res chain seq x y z
N MET A 1 -7.88 -17.25 -23.36
CA MET A 1 -7.42 -15.93 -23.82
C MET A 1 -5.91 -16.01 -24.01
N ALA A 2 -5.26 -15.00 -24.60
CA ALA A 2 -3.85 -15.11 -25.02
C ALA A 2 -2.91 -14.43 -24.02
N THR A 3 -1.88 -15.16 -23.60
CA THR A 3 -0.71 -14.59 -22.92
C THR A 3 0.14 -13.81 -23.93
N VAL A 4 0.43 -12.55 -23.65
CA VAL A 4 1.27 -11.69 -24.50
C VAL A 4 2.59 -11.44 -23.79
N THR A 5 3.70 -11.86 -24.40
CA THR A 5 5.05 -11.52 -23.90
C THR A 5 5.52 -10.25 -24.57
N VAL A 6 6.10 -9.33 -23.79
CA VAL A 6 6.62 -8.05 -24.27
C VAL A 6 8.12 -7.99 -24.05
N SER A 7 8.82 -7.19 -24.85
CA SER A 7 10.27 -7.02 -24.79
C SER A 7 10.70 -5.64 -24.29
N ASN A 8 9.82 -4.65 -24.39
CA ASN A 8 10.08 -3.26 -24.04
C ASN A 8 8.82 -2.57 -23.49
N PHE A 9 9.00 -1.36 -22.95
CA PHE A 9 7.91 -0.62 -22.31
C PHE A 9 6.79 -0.19 -23.28
N ALA A 10 7.10 0.11 -24.55
CA ALA A 10 6.08 0.49 -25.52
C ALA A 10 5.17 -0.71 -25.88
N GLU A 11 5.76 -1.90 -26.02
CA GLU A 11 5.02 -3.15 -26.16
C GLU A 11 4.20 -3.47 -24.90
N PHE A 12 4.77 -3.24 -23.71
CA PHE A 12 4.06 -3.37 -22.44
C PHE A 12 2.79 -2.51 -22.41
N LEU A 13 2.89 -1.20 -22.67
CA LEU A 13 1.75 -0.28 -22.72
C LEU A 13 0.69 -0.74 -23.73
N SER A 14 1.11 -1.18 -24.90
CA SER A 14 0.19 -1.67 -25.94
C SER A 14 -0.50 -2.96 -25.50
N ALA A 15 0.24 -3.90 -24.92
CA ALA A 15 -0.27 -5.20 -24.50
C ALA A 15 -1.25 -5.10 -23.34
N ILE A 16 -0.93 -4.33 -22.28
CA ILE A 16 -1.83 -4.16 -21.13
C ILE A 16 -3.13 -3.48 -21.54
N ALA A 17 -3.11 -2.63 -22.56
CA ALA A 17 -4.31 -1.96 -23.06
C ALA A 17 -5.24 -2.87 -23.87
N VAL A 18 -4.81 -4.06 -24.34
CA VAL A 18 -5.62 -4.89 -25.27
C VAL A 18 -5.72 -6.38 -24.94
N SER A 19 -4.79 -6.96 -24.15
CA SER A 19 -4.64 -8.42 -24.02
C SER A 19 -5.85 -9.14 -23.40
N GLY A 20 -6.58 -8.50 -22.49
CA GLY A 20 -7.73 -9.10 -21.80
C GLY A 20 -7.37 -10.11 -20.69
N ASP A 21 -6.23 -10.79 -20.80
CA ASP A 21 -5.83 -11.90 -19.92
C ASP A 21 -4.49 -11.63 -19.24
N THR A 22 -3.37 -12.07 -19.80
CA THR A 22 -2.07 -12.03 -19.13
C THR A 22 -1.01 -11.35 -19.99
N VAL A 23 -0.33 -10.35 -19.44
CA VAL A 23 0.87 -9.74 -20.02
C VAL A 23 2.10 -10.18 -19.24
N VAL A 24 3.14 -10.65 -19.94
CA VAL A 24 4.39 -11.14 -19.35
C VAL A 24 5.53 -10.22 -19.75
N CYS A 25 6.10 -9.53 -18.76
CA CYS A 25 7.27 -8.68 -18.91
C CYS A 25 8.55 -9.52 -19.15
N PRO A 26 9.61 -8.91 -19.70
CA PRO A 26 10.93 -9.54 -19.72
C PRO A 26 11.44 -9.77 -18.28
N GLU A 27 12.43 -10.63 -18.10
CA GLU A 27 12.93 -10.94 -16.75
C GLU A 27 13.93 -9.90 -16.25
N GLY A 28 13.68 -9.32 -15.07
CA GLY A 28 14.61 -8.44 -14.35
C GLY A 28 15.00 -7.15 -15.07
N VAL A 29 14.29 -6.76 -16.13
CA VAL A 29 14.60 -5.56 -16.91
C VAL A 29 14.19 -4.30 -16.14
N VAL A 30 14.97 -3.23 -16.31
CA VAL A 30 14.62 -1.90 -15.80
C VAL A 30 14.16 -1.03 -16.96
N TRP A 31 12.95 -0.50 -16.85
CA TRP A 31 12.45 0.57 -17.70
C TRP A 31 12.56 1.89 -16.93
N ASP A 32 13.57 2.69 -17.27
CA ASP A 32 13.78 4.01 -16.69
C ASP A 32 12.99 5.05 -17.47
N MET A 33 12.02 5.68 -16.80
CA MET A 33 11.14 6.64 -17.46
C MET A 33 11.84 7.96 -17.73
N ASN A 34 12.96 8.28 -17.07
CA ASN A 34 13.75 9.45 -17.47
C ASN A 34 14.33 9.29 -18.88
N ASP A 35 14.61 8.05 -19.30
CA ASP A 35 15.14 7.76 -20.65
C ASP A 35 14.01 7.67 -21.69
N LEU A 36 12.87 7.09 -21.31
CA LEU A 36 11.76 6.82 -22.24
C LEU A 36 10.77 7.98 -22.36
N TYR A 37 10.52 8.70 -21.27
CA TYR A 37 9.58 9.80 -21.13
C TYR A 37 10.15 10.89 -20.21
N PRO A 38 11.21 11.60 -20.61
CA PRO A 38 11.90 12.58 -19.76
C PRO A 38 11.00 13.73 -19.27
N GLU A 39 9.98 14.07 -20.05
CA GLU A 39 8.99 15.10 -19.71
C GLU A 39 7.83 14.55 -18.87
N GLY A 40 7.87 13.27 -18.49
CA GLY A 40 6.79 12.53 -17.86
C GLY A 40 5.76 11.97 -18.85
N TYR A 41 4.81 11.21 -18.32
CA TYR A 41 3.75 10.53 -19.06
C TYR A 41 2.41 11.25 -18.84
N PHE A 42 1.85 11.79 -19.92
CA PHE A 42 0.71 12.72 -19.84
C PHE A 42 -0.68 12.07 -19.92
N ASN A 43 -0.74 10.79 -20.27
CA ASN A 43 -2.01 10.10 -20.47
C ASN A 43 -2.33 9.16 -19.32
N ASN A 44 -3.61 8.79 -19.23
CA ASN A 44 -3.98 7.60 -18.48
C ASN A 44 -3.36 6.36 -19.14
N ILE A 45 -2.92 5.41 -18.31
CA ILE A 45 -2.41 4.11 -18.74
C ILE A 45 -3.56 3.10 -18.60
N PRO A 46 -4.31 2.78 -19.67
CA PRO A 46 -5.39 1.81 -19.59
C PRO A 46 -4.83 0.41 -19.41
N ILE A 47 -5.32 -0.29 -18.39
CA ILE A 47 -5.05 -1.71 -18.16
C ILE A 47 -6.37 -2.44 -18.40
N ASN A 48 -6.35 -3.34 -19.37
CA ASN A 48 -7.47 -4.20 -19.76
C ASN A 48 -7.12 -5.69 -19.62
N CYS A 49 -5.89 -6.05 -19.26
CA CYS A 49 -5.53 -7.41 -18.88
C CYS A 49 -5.91 -7.69 -17.42
N ALA A 50 -6.20 -8.96 -17.12
CA ALA A 50 -6.48 -9.42 -15.76
C ALA A 50 -5.20 -9.60 -14.93
N VAL A 51 -4.10 -9.99 -15.57
CA VAL A 51 -2.82 -10.34 -14.92
C VAL A 51 -1.65 -9.64 -15.60
N ILE A 52 -0.76 -9.06 -14.81
CA ILE A 52 0.57 -8.62 -15.22
C ILE A 52 1.60 -9.46 -14.48
N ASN A 53 2.42 -10.21 -15.22
CA ASN A 53 3.57 -10.93 -14.69
C ASN A 53 4.85 -10.15 -14.99
N GLY A 54 5.34 -9.43 -13.98
CA GLY A 54 6.51 -8.57 -14.05
C GLY A 54 7.84 -9.30 -14.12
N ARG A 55 7.96 -10.52 -13.58
CA ARG A 55 9.23 -11.30 -13.51
C ARG A 55 10.41 -10.48 -12.97
N GLY A 56 10.18 -9.67 -11.94
CA GLY A 56 11.16 -8.75 -11.36
C GLY A 56 11.44 -7.50 -12.18
N THR A 57 10.73 -7.26 -13.28
CA THR A 57 10.82 -6.01 -14.05
C THR A 57 10.54 -4.81 -13.17
N THR A 58 11.27 -3.73 -13.39
CA THR A 58 11.14 -2.49 -12.66
C THR A 58 10.80 -1.33 -13.59
N ILE A 59 9.65 -0.69 -13.37
CA ILE A 59 9.36 0.66 -13.86
C ILE A 59 9.93 1.63 -12.83
N ARG A 60 10.82 2.53 -13.22
CA ARG A 60 11.37 3.53 -12.29
C ARG A 60 11.34 4.95 -12.82
N ASN A 61 11.34 5.92 -11.91
CA ASN A 61 11.38 7.36 -12.20
C ASN A 61 10.17 7.86 -13.02
N LEU A 62 9.02 7.19 -12.92
CA LEU A 62 7.83 7.61 -13.66
C LEU A 62 7.26 8.89 -13.05
N HIS A 63 7.34 10.00 -13.79
CA HIS A 63 6.50 11.16 -13.54
C HIS A 63 5.21 11.01 -14.35
N LEU A 64 4.07 10.88 -13.68
CA LEU A 64 2.77 10.57 -14.25
C LEU A 64 1.81 11.75 -14.02
N PHE A 65 1.34 12.36 -15.11
CA PHE A 65 0.28 13.39 -15.11
C PHE A 65 -1.12 12.79 -15.36
N GLY A 66 -1.22 11.47 -15.29
CA GLY A 66 -2.46 10.71 -15.39
C GLY A 66 -2.49 9.64 -14.31
N LYS A 67 -3.14 8.51 -14.60
CA LYS A 67 -3.19 7.36 -13.68
C LYS A 67 -3.19 6.03 -14.41
N PHE A 68 -2.94 4.95 -13.68
CA PHE A 68 -3.26 3.61 -14.16
C PHE A 68 -4.77 3.41 -14.07
N VAL A 69 -5.44 3.25 -15.21
CA VAL A 69 -6.88 3.01 -15.29
C VAL A 69 -7.09 1.52 -15.39
N ALA A 70 -7.38 0.89 -14.27
CA ALA A 70 -7.32 -0.55 -14.14
C ALA A 70 -8.73 -1.20 -14.11
N PRO A 71 -8.82 -2.48 -14.49
CA PRO A 71 -10.09 -3.18 -14.60
C PRO A 71 -10.66 -3.48 -13.22
N ALA A 72 -11.83 -4.13 -13.18
CA ALA A 72 -12.47 -4.46 -11.91
C ALA A 72 -11.61 -5.40 -11.05
N ASN A 73 -10.90 -6.34 -11.66
CA ASN A 73 -9.98 -7.24 -10.97
C ASN A 73 -8.65 -7.22 -11.71
N LEU A 74 -7.60 -6.81 -11.02
CA LEU A 74 -6.25 -6.78 -11.55
C LEU A 74 -5.30 -7.49 -10.58
N GLU A 75 -4.53 -8.42 -11.10
CA GLU A 75 -3.43 -9.05 -10.38
C GLU A 75 -2.10 -8.63 -11.01
N ILE A 76 -1.18 -8.18 -10.17
CA ILE A 76 0.18 -7.82 -10.56
C ILE A 76 1.14 -8.69 -9.74
N ASN A 77 1.98 -9.44 -10.45
CA ASN A 77 2.93 -10.39 -9.90
C ASN A 77 4.36 -9.93 -10.20
N ASP A 78 5.20 -9.81 -9.17
CA ASP A 78 6.64 -9.53 -9.28
C ASP A 78 6.98 -8.35 -10.21
N LEU A 79 6.17 -7.29 -10.19
CA LEU A 79 6.45 -6.03 -10.90
C LEU A 79 6.80 -4.96 -9.88
N ASN A 80 7.93 -4.30 -10.09
CA ASN A 80 8.38 -3.20 -9.25
C ASN A 80 8.05 -1.86 -9.92
N ILE A 81 7.54 -0.92 -9.13
CA ILE A 81 7.22 0.43 -9.57
C ILE A 81 7.83 1.39 -8.54
N THR A 82 8.93 2.04 -8.88
CA THR A 82 9.78 2.73 -7.88
C THR A 82 10.10 4.17 -8.26
N ASN A 83 10.16 5.06 -7.27
CA ASN A 83 10.41 6.49 -7.45
C ASN A 83 9.43 7.12 -8.45
N ILE A 84 8.17 7.22 -8.06
CA ILE A 84 7.07 7.68 -8.91
C ILE A 84 6.56 9.03 -8.41
N ILE A 85 6.37 9.96 -9.31
CA ILE A 85 5.63 11.18 -9.03
C ILE A 85 4.27 11.05 -9.72
N CYS A 86 3.18 11.12 -8.97
CA CYS A 86 1.82 11.06 -9.48
C CYS A 86 1.12 12.39 -9.20
N GLU A 87 0.82 13.14 -10.25
CA GLU A 87 0.16 14.45 -10.10
C GLU A 87 -1.36 14.32 -9.88
N GLU A 88 -1.91 13.16 -10.22
CA GLU A 88 -3.33 12.82 -10.03
C GLU A 88 -3.66 12.37 -8.61
N THR A 89 -4.94 12.43 -8.27
CA THR A 89 -5.46 11.97 -6.96
C THR A 89 -5.48 10.44 -6.81
N GLU A 90 -5.41 9.71 -7.92
CA GLU A 90 -5.50 8.27 -7.95
C GLU A 90 -4.27 7.71 -8.66
N PHE A 91 -3.51 6.86 -7.99
CA PHE A 91 -2.38 6.19 -8.65
C PHE A 91 -2.88 5.00 -9.49
N PHE A 92 -3.72 4.15 -8.88
CA PHE A 92 -4.57 3.21 -9.60
C PHE A 92 -6.03 3.64 -9.43
N GLY A 93 -6.61 4.12 -10.52
CA GLY A 93 -8.00 4.55 -10.61
C GLY A 93 -8.88 3.48 -11.22
N SER A 94 -10.07 3.31 -10.67
CA SER A 94 -11.04 2.34 -11.15
C SER A 94 -12.46 2.85 -10.87
N SER A 95 -13.39 2.72 -11.81
CA SER A 95 -14.77 3.22 -11.64
C SER A 95 -15.69 2.18 -10.96
N GLY A 96 -15.85 2.26 -9.63
CA GLY A 96 -16.91 1.53 -8.89
C GLY A 96 -16.44 0.68 -7.71
N ASN A 97 -17.37 0.40 -6.78
CA ASN A 97 -17.07 -0.03 -5.41
C ASN A 97 -16.72 -1.52 -5.21
N ALA A 98 -16.85 -2.38 -6.22
CA ALA A 98 -16.68 -3.83 -6.09
C ALA A 98 -15.51 -4.34 -6.94
N ARG A 99 -14.29 -3.91 -6.59
CA ARG A 99 -13.09 -4.12 -7.40
C ARG A 99 -11.92 -4.58 -6.55
N THR A 100 -11.06 -5.47 -7.07
CA THR A 100 -9.88 -5.98 -6.36
C THR A 100 -8.59 -5.67 -7.11
N LEU A 101 -7.62 -5.07 -6.41
CA LEU A 101 -6.23 -4.99 -6.84
C LEU A 101 -5.40 -5.92 -5.96
N THR A 102 -4.71 -6.88 -6.58
CA THR A 102 -3.81 -7.81 -5.91
C THR A 102 -2.37 -7.55 -6.35
N LEU A 103 -1.49 -7.29 -5.38
CA LEU A 103 -0.05 -7.12 -5.60
C LEU A 103 0.69 -8.28 -4.91
N ASN A 104 1.33 -9.15 -5.68
CA ASN A 104 2.08 -10.30 -5.18
C ASN A 104 3.58 -10.12 -5.48
N GLY A 105 4.43 -10.08 -4.44
CA GLY A 105 5.87 -9.94 -4.63
C GLY A 105 6.29 -8.58 -5.22
N CYS A 106 5.42 -7.57 -5.19
CA CYS A 106 5.66 -6.28 -5.81
C CYS A 106 6.35 -5.31 -4.85
N VAL A 107 7.21 -4.44 -5.40
CA VAL A 107 7.76 -3.28 -4.69
C VAL A 107 7.19 -2.01 -5.33
N VAL A 108 6.32 -1.31 -4.61
CA VAL A 108 5.75 -0.04 -5.03
C VAL A 108 6.25 1.04 -4.07
N THR A 109 7.13 1.93 -4.51
CA THR A 109 7.81 2.86 -3.59
C THR A 109 7.97 4.26 -4.14
N GLY A 110 8.03 5.22 -3.21
CA GLY A 110 8.33 6.61 -3.51
C GLY A 110 7.25 7.18 -4.40
N ILE A 111 5.98 6.86 -4.11
CA ILE A 111 4.86 7.50 -4.78
C ILE A 111 4.67 8.85 -4.11
N TYR A 112 4.99 9.92 -4.85
CA TYR A 112 4.84 11.30 -4.45
C TYR A 112 3.56 11.86 -5.09
N GLY A 113 2.57 12.20 -4.26
CA GLY A 113 1.34 12.85 -4.69
C GLY A 113 1.35 14.35 -4.41
N VAL A 114 0.94 15.16 -5.39
CA VAL A 114 0.60 16.58 -5.13
C VAL A 114 -0.81 16.76 -4.58
N ASN A 115 -1.63 15.70 -4.65
CA ASN A 115 -2.96 15.65 -4.09
C ASN A 115 -3.14 14.45 -3.12
N THR A 116 -4.38 14.05 -2.81
CA THR A 116 -4.66 12.79 -2.11
C THR A 116 -4.20 11.61 -2.96
N MET A 117 -3.80 10.48 -2.37
CA MET A 117 -3.48 9.27 -3.12
C MET A 117 -4.40 8.14 -2.73
N TYR A 118 -5.26 7.74 -3.66
CA TYR A 118 -6.15 6.59 -3.49
C TYR A 118 -5.67 5.39 -4.29
N PHE A 119 -5.76 4.22 -3.65
CA PHE A 119 -5.97 2.96 -4.35
C PHE A 119 -7.47 2.74 -4.42
N ASN A 120 -8.13 3.33 -5.42
CA ASN A 120 -9.60 3.33 -5.48
C ASN A 120 -10.13 1.96 -5.92
N TYR A 121 -10.16 1.03 -4.97
CA TYR A 121 -10.65 -0.33 -5.12
C TYR A 121 -11.57 -0.67 -3.96
N GLY A 122 -12.54 -1.55 -4.23
CA GLY A 122 -13.28 -2.22 -3.15
C GLY A 122 -12.34 -3.04 -2.25
N THR A 123 -11.26 -3.59 -2.80
CA THR A 123 -10.28 -4.41 -2.09
C THR A 123 -8.85 -4.19 -2.60
N LEU A 124 -7.93 -3.94 -1.66
CA LEU A 124 -6.48 -3.98 -1.91
C LEU A 124 -5.89 -5.19 -1.18
N ALA A 125 -5.26 -6.10 -1.93
CA ALA A 125 -4.63 -7.31 -1.43
C ALA A 125 -3.12 -7.27 -1.65
N LEU A 126 -2.32 -7.31 -0.58
CA LEU A 126 -0.86 -7.27 -0.64
C LEU A 126 -0.25 -8.58 -0.13
N ASN A 127 0.37 -9.38 -0.99
CA ASN A 127 1.02 -10.63 -0.58
C ASN A 127 2.52 -10.55 -0.84
N ARG A 128 3.34 -10.61 0.22
CA ARG A 128 4.81 -10.50 0.13
C ARG A 128 5.26 -9.24 -0.61
N SER A 129 4.52 -8.15 -0.43
CA SER A 129 4.72 -6.90 -1.17
C SER A 129 5.23 -5.78 -0.26
N VAL A 130 5.91 -4.81 -0.86
CA VAL A 130 6.35 -3.58 -0.20
C VAL A 130 5.60 -2.40 -0.81
N LEU A 131 4.97 -1.59 0.03
CA LEU A 131 4.30 -0.35 -0.35
C LEU A 131 4.88 0.81 0.46
N ASN A 132 5.60 1.74 -0.18
CA ASN A 132 6.11 2.95 0.45
C ASN A 132 5.45 4.19 -0.19
N LEU A 133 4.69 4.94 0.62
CA LEU A 133 3.99 6.16 0.24
C LEU A 133 4.62 7.38 0.92
N ASP A 134 4.85 8.45 0.17
CA ASP A 134 5.35 9.72 0.72
C ASP A 134 4.52 10.87 0.15
N LEU A 135 3.56 11.36 0.93
CA LEU A 135 2.62 12.40 0.48
C LEU A 135 3.08 13.75 1.00
N THR A 136 3.58 14.61 0.11
CA THR A 136 4.28 15.85 0.51
C THR A 136 3.45 17.13 0.36
N ALA A 137 2.37 17.12 -0.42
CA ALA A 137 1.60 18.34 -0.70
C ALA A 137 0.47 18.60 0.31
N GLY A 138 0.15 19.88 0.49
CA GLY A 138 -0.78 20.38 1.50
C GLY A 138 -2.11 20.81 0.90
N GLY A 139 -3.22 20.33 1.46
CA GLY A 139 -4.56 20.70 1.03
C GLY A 139 -5.66 19.68 1.31
N TYR A 140 -5.36 18.55 1.96
CA TYR A 140 -6.33 17.46 2.08
C TYR A 140 -7.36 17.70 3.18
N SER A 141 -8.54 17.14 2.99
CA SER A 141 -9.51 16.92 4.06
C SER A 141 -9.42 15.50 4.61
N ASP A 142 -8.92 14.53 3.83
CA ASP A 142 -8.74 13.14 4.24
C ASP A 142 -7.59 12.50 3.42
N ILE A 143 -6.65 11.85 4.10
CA ILE A 143 -5.68 10.95 3.49
C ILE A 143 -6.09 9.54 3.87
N GLU A 144 -6.63 8.80 2.91
CA GLU A 144 -7.15 7.47 3.17
C GLU A 144 -6.41 6.47 2.29
N ILE A 145 -5.69 5.51 2.89
CA ILE A 145 -5.46 4.22 2.23
C ILE A 145 -6.78 3.44 2.36
N SER A 146 -7.87 3.98 1.80
CA SER A 146 -9.15 3.28 1.78
C SER A 146 -9.22 2.34 0.62
N SER A 147 -9.49 1.09 0.97
CA SER A 147 -10.46 0.34 0.20
C SER A 147 -11.83 0.56 0.83
N TYR A 148 -12.82 1.06 0.08
CA TYR A 148 -14.20 1.21 0.56
C TYR A 148 -14.85 -0.12 1.03
N GLY A 149 -14.21 -1.27 0.77
CA GLY A 149 -14.68 -2.59 1.18
C GLY A 149 -13.75 -3.33 2.16
N GLN A 150 -12.52 -3.69 1.75
CA GLN A 150 -11.66 -4.64 2.48
C GLN A 150 -10.16 -4.48 2.14
N TYR A 151 -9.31 -4.31 3.15
CA TYR A 151 -7.86 -4.37 2.98
C TYR A 151 -7.32 -5.69 3.54
N SER A 152 -6.50 -6.39 2.76
CA SER A 152 -5.82 -7.62 3.19
C SER A 152 -4.34 -7.55 2.88
N ALA A 153 -3.51 -8.04 3.81
CA ALA A 153 -2.07 -8.06 3.62
C ALA A 153 -1.46 -9.29 4.28
N GLN A 154 -0.51 -9.93 3.62
CA GLN A 154 0.21 -11.09 4.18
C GLN A 154 1.69 -10.96 3.89
N TYR A 155 2.52 -11.06 4.94
CA TYR A 155 3.99 -10.97 4.82
C TYR A 155 4.47 -9.69 4.11
N SER A 156 3.73 -8.60 4.27
CA SER A 156 3.93 -7.36 3.51
C SER A 156 4.45 -6.24 4.42
N ARG A 157 5.16 -5.29 3.82
CA ARG A 157 5.58 -4.05 4.49
C ARG A 157 4.86 -2.86 3.88
N ILE A 158 4.27 -2.04 4.72
CA ILE A 158 3.64 -0.78 4.35
C ILE A 158 4.33 0.33 5.13
N SER A 159 4.79 1.35 4.43
CA SER A 159 5.32 2.57 5.03
C SER A 159 4.62 3.75 4.40
N ALA A 160 4.14 4.68 5.22
CA ALA A 160 3.45 5.86 4.73
C ALA A 160 3.87 7.09 5.55
N GLN A 161 4.16 8.17 4.84
CA GLN A 161 4.56 9.44 5.44
C GLN A 161 3.61 10.55 5.01
N PHE A 162 3.01 11.19 6.01
CA PHE A 162 2.02 12.25 5.92
C PHE A 162 2.44 13.40 6.85
N PRO A 163 3.46 14.19 6.46
CA PRO A 163 4.14 15.11 7.36
C PRO A 163 3.32 16.35 7.73
N GLN A 164 2.18 16.60 7.08
CA GLN A 164 1.34 17.76 7.35
C GLN A 164 0.21 17.43 8.33
N ASN A 165 -0.19 18.44 9.11
CA ASN A 165 -1.27 18.36 10.09
C ASN A 165 -2.65 18.44 9.39
N VAL A 166 -2.90 17.47 8.53
CA VAL A 166 -4.15 17.29 7.81
C VAL A 166 -5.09 16.54 8.74
N GLY A 167 -6.17 17.18 9.16
CA GLY A 167 -7.16 16.51 9.99
C GLY A 167 -7.86 15.42 9.20
N GLY A 168 -7.58 14.14 9.47
CA GLY A 168 -8.22 13.00 8.81
C GLY A 168 -8.03 11.70 9.59
N GLY A 169 -8.75 10.66 9.20
CA GLY A 169 -8.60 9.32 9.75
C GLY A 169 -7.55 8.49 9.01
N PHE A 170 -6.97 7.52 9.69
CA PHE A 170 -6.15 6.48 9.09
C PHE A 170 -6.73 5.11 9.48
N SER A 171 -7.00 4.24 8.51
CA SER A 171 -7.59 2.92 8.75
C SER A 171 -6.78 1.78 8.11
N PHE A 172 -6.66 0.65 8.81
CA PHE A 172 -6.17 -0.61 8.27
C PHE A 172 -7.23 -1.71 8.38
N GLY A 173 -7.47 -2.39 7.25
CA GLY A 173 -8.58 -3.33 7.10
C GLY A 173 -8.35 -4.75 7.60
N THR A 174 -9.36 -5.57 7.32
CA THR A 174 -9.95 -6.64 8.12
C THR A 174 -9.25 -8.01 8.10
N ASN A 175 -8.06 -8.15 7.49
CA ASN A 175 -7.35 -9.43 7.43
C ASN A 175 -5.85 -9.29 7.10
N ALA A 176 -5.10 -8.56 7.92
CA ALA A 176 -3.65 -8.45 7.75
C ALA A 176 -2.90 -9.45 8.64
N ARG A 177 -1.89 -10.15 8.10
CA ARG A 177 -1.13 -11.18 8.81
C ARG A 177 0.37 -11.04 8.59
N PHE A 178 1.15 -11.11 9.66
CA PHE A 178 2.61 -11.08 9.60
C PHE A 178 3.14 -9.88 8.80
N CYS A 179 2.52 -8.72 8.97
CA CYS A 179 2.84 -7.50 8.23
C CYS A 179 3.56 -6.49 9.13
N MET A 180 4.29 -5.58 8.50
CA MET A 180 4.85 -4.40 9.18
C MET A 180 4.25 -3.13 8.60
N PHE A 181 3.68 -2.30 9.47
CA PHE A 181 3.16 -0.98 9.17
C PHE A 181 4.06 0.06 9.84
N ARG A 182 4.54 1.03 9.06
CA ARG A 182 5.32 2.17 9.56
C ARG A 182 4.70 3.48 9.08
N ILE A 183 3.97 4.15 9.94
CA ILE A 183 3.14 5.29 9.55
C ILE A 183 3.54 6.55 10.29
N TYR A 184 3.93 7.58 9.56
CA TYR A 184 4.16 8.90 10.13
C TYR A 184 3.01 9.83 9.74
N TYR A 185 2.07 10.04 10.65
CA TYR A 185 0.92 10.92 10.48
C TYR A 185 0.65 11.75 11.75
N PRO A 186 1.49 12.76 12.06
CA PRO A 186 1.33 13.58 13.27
C PRO A 186 0.02 14.38 13.35
N GLY A 187 -0.73 14.52 12.24
CA GLY A 187 -2.05 15.16 12.22
C GLY A 187 -3.23 14.19 12.24
N CYS A 188 -2.99 12.90 12.47
CA CYS A 188 -4.04 11.90 12.46
C CYS A 188 -5.06 12.20 13.56
N ARG A 189 -6.34 12.29 13.19
CA ARG A 189 -7.45 12.51 14.14
C ARG A 189 -8.00 11.21 14.71
N ALA A 190 -8.05 10.19 13.86
CA ALA A 190 -8.57 8.88 14.22
C ALA A 190 -7.72 7.78 13.60
N PHE A 191 -7.26 6.85 14.41
CA PHE A 191 -6.59 5.64 13.95
C PHE A 191 -7.51 4.45 14.16
N SER A 192 -7.78 3.69 13.10
CA SER A 192 -8.54 2.45 13.22
C SER A 192 -7.79 1.28 12.61
N SER A 193 -7.87 0.13 13.27
CA SER A 193 -7.31 -1.11 12.76
C SER A 193 -8.30 -2.24 12.98
N SER A 194 -8.30 -3.24 12.11
CA SER A 194 -9.11 -4.44 12.34
C SER A 194 -8.46 -5.68 11.78
N GLY A 195 -8.72 -6.84 12.39
CA GLY A 195 -8.27 -8.14 11.84
C GLY A 195 -6.76 -8.28 11.62
N LEU A 196 -5.93 -7.61 12.43
CA LEU A 196 -4.47 -7.78 12.41
C LEU A 196 -4.06 -9.05 13.18
N SER A 197 -3.08 -9.79 12.68
CA SER A 197 -2.58 -11.01 13.34
C SER A 197 -1.08 -11.18 13.13
N GLY A 198 -0.29 -11.07 14.20
CA GLY A 198 1.17 -11.16 14.09
C GLY A 198 1.79 -9.96 13.38
N CYS A 199 1.12 -8.80 13.42
CA CYS A 199 1.58 -7.60 12.74
C CYS A 199 2.34 -6.67 13.70
N VAL A 200 3.29 -5.92 13.15
CA VAL A 200 3.98 -4.82 13.83
C VAL A 200 3.44 -3.51 13.29
N VAL A 201 3.01 -2.60 14.16
CA VAL A 201 2.65 -1.24 13.80
C VAL A 201 3.54 -0.27 14.55
N THR A 202 4.23 0.59 13.81
CA THR A 202 5.14 1.62 14.34
C THR A 202 4.84 2.95 13.66
N GLY A 203 5.28 4.06 14.24
CA GLY A 203 4.98 5.33 13.61
C GLY A 203 5.06 6.57 14.48
N ASN A 204 4.29 7.57 14.08
CA ASN A 204 3.86 8.68 14.91
C ASN A 204 2.45 9.02 14.42
N PHE A 205 1.43 8.82 15.25
CA PHE A 205 0.04 9.14 14.90
C PHE A 205 -0.44 10.46 15.52
N GLY A 206 0.46 11.26 16.12
CA GLY A 206 0.12 12.53 16.75
C GLY A 206 -0.90 12.39 17.89
N GLU A 207 -1.75 13.42 18.04
CA GLU A 207 -2.86 13.51 19.00
C GLU A 207 -4.13 12.80 18.47
N ALA A 208 -4.00 11.59 17.93
CA ALA A 208 -5.15 10.81 17.47
C ALA A 208 -6.05 10.46 18.67
N TYR A 209 -7.14 11.21 18.85
CA TYR A 209 -8.04 11.11 20.00
C TYR A 209 -8.97 9.89 19.93
N ASP A 210 -9.13 9.27 18.76
CA ASP A 210 -9.96 8.08 18.59
C ASP A 210 -9.15 6.94 17.98
N SER A 211 -8.73 6.02 18.83
CA SER A 211 -7.86 4.90 18.46
C SER A 211 -8.57 3.57 18.70
N ASN A 212 -9.28 3.09 17.67
CA ASN A 212 -10.10 1.89 17.79
C ASN A 212 -9.50 0.70 17.06
N SER A 213 -9.30 -0.40 17.79
CA SER A 213 -9.02 -1.69 17.16
C SER A 213 -10.25 -2.59 17.18
N TYR A 214 -10.92 -2.70 16.04
CA TYR A 214 -12.16 -3.48 15.90
C TYR A 214 -11.85 -4.91 15.44
N GLY A 215 -12.56 -5.88 15.99
CA GLY A 215 -12.61 -7.23 15.42
C GLY A 215 -12.17 -8.33 16.36
N THR A 216 -12.80 -9.48 16.13
CA THR A 216 -12.61 -10.72 16.84
C THR A 216 -11.62 -11.60 16.08
N HIS A 217 -10.56 -12.04 16.78
CA HIS A 217 -9.62 -13.11 16.39
C HIS A 217 -8.53 -12.79 15.35
N GLY A 218 -7.37 -12.35 15.83
CA GLY A 218 -6.09 -12.72 15.23
C GLY A 218 -5.65 -14.10 15.74
N ALA A 219 -5.02 -14.93 14.90
CA ALA A 219 -4.40 -16.17 15.37
C ALA A 219 -3.16 -15.90 16.26
N PHE A 220 -2.61 -14.69 16.13
CA PHE A 220 -1.40 -14.24 16.82
C PHE A 220 -1.59 -12.81 17.34
N VAL A 221 -0.88 -12.49 18.42
CA VAL A 221 -0.81 -11.12 18.96
C VAL A 221 -0.14 -10.20 17.93
N SER A 222 -0.67 -8.98 17.80
CA SER A 222 -0.03 -7.88 17.06
C SER A 222 0.50 -6.83 18.05
N VAL A 223 1.59 -6.17 17.70
CA VAL A 223 2.27 -5.20 18.58
C VAL A 223 2.24 -3.79 18.01
N TYR A 224 2.10 -2.82 18.90
CA TYR A 224 2.17 -1.39 18.61
C TYR A 224 3.34 -0.77 19.37
N ASP A 225 4.17 0.02 18.69
CA ASP A 225 5.12 0.90 19.38
C ASP A 225 4.35 2.02 20.09
N VAL A 226 4.27 1.99 21.42
CA VAL A 226 3.48 2.97 22.18
C VAL A 226 4.10 4.35 22.19
N ALA A 227 5.40 4.48 21.92
CA ALA A 227 6.01 5.80 21.74
C ALA A 227 5.47 6.52 20.48
N ALA A 228 4.82 5.78 19.58
CA ALA A 228 4.15 6.29 18.40
C ALA A 228 2.71 6.77 18.66
N MET A 229 2.15 6.50 19.85
CA MET A 229 0.72 6.63 20.16
C MET A 229 0.53 7.51 21.40
N ASP A 230 -0.63 8.17 21.49
CA ASP A 230 -0.98 8.99 22.66
C ASP A 230 -1.17 8.12 23.92
N GLU A 231 -1.03 8.72 25.11
CA GLU A 231 -1.21 8.07 26.41
C GLU A 231 -2.64 7.52 26.58
N GLU A 232 -3.62 8.06 25.84
CA GLU A 232 -5.03 7.62 25.82
C GLU A 232 -5.31 6.43 24.87
N PHE A 233 -4.28 5.81 24.28
CA PHE A 233 -4.45 4.63 23.42
C PHE A 233 -4.97 3.41 24.21
N GLU A 234 -6.29 3.26 24.30
CA GLU A 234 -6.94 2.12 24.94
C GLU A 234 -7.03 0.91 24.01
N THR A 235 -6.15 -0.08 24.21
CA THR A 235 -6.34 -1.39 23.58
C THR A 235 -7.36 -2.21 24.38
N ASN A 236 -8.66 -2.04 24.10
CA ASN A 236 -9.70 -2.92 24.65
C ASN A 236 -9.71 -4.34 24.01
N ASN A 237 -8.64 -4.72 23.30
CA ASN A 237 -8.55 -5.96 22.54
C ASN A 237 -7.32 -6.79 22.97
N PRO A 238 -7.50 -8.02 23.49
CA PRO A 238 -6.43 -8.84 24.07
C PRO A 238 -5.37 -9.29 23.05
N TYR A 239 -5.67 -9.23 21.75
CA TYR A 239 -4.74 -9.57 20.67
C TYR A 239 -3.82 -8.42 20.27
N PHE A 240 -3.91 -7.30 20.97
CA PHE A 240 -3.04 -6.15 20.77
C PHE A 240 -2.24 -5.85 22.03
N LYS A 241 -0.94 -5.58 21.83
CA LYS A 241 -0.02 -5.23 22.91
C LYS A 241 0.73 -3.97 22.54
N GLY A 242 0.60 -2.96 23.39
CA GLY A 242 1.53 -1.85 23.40
C GLY A 242 2.91 -2.32 23.88
N VAL A 243 3.96 -1.97 23.15
CA VAL A 243 5.35 -2.26 23.47
C VAL A 243 6.20 -1.01 23.28
N THR A 244 7.25 -0.85 24.08
CA THR A 244 8.26 0.19 23.86
C THR A 244 9.17 -0.17 22.69
N TYR A 245 9.90 0.82 22.16
CA TYR A 245 10.94 0.59 21.16
C TYR A 245 11.91 -0.52 21.59
N GLU A 246 12.45 -0.50 22.81
CA GLU A 246 13.38 -1.53 23.29
C GLU A 246 12.74 -2.93 23.33
N GLN A 247 11.47 -3.02 23.74
CA GLN A 247 10.71 -4.27 23.77
C GLN A 247 10.45 -4.81 22.37
N LEU A 248 10.22 -3.95 21.37
CA LEU A 248 10.03 -4.35 19.98
C LEU A 248 11.26 -5.06 19.39
N TYR A 249 12.46 -4.76 19.88
CA TYR A 249 13.70 -5.43 19.46
C TYR A 249 14.16 -6.53 20.41
N ASN A 250 13.36 -6.87 21.43
CA ASN A 250 13.66 -7.94 22.37
C ASN A 250 12.85 -9.21 22.03
N ALA A 251 13.49 -10.14 21.32
CA ALA A 251 12.89 -11.41 20.92
C ALA A 251 12.30 -12.20 22.11
N ALA A 252 12.98 -12.25 23.26
CA ALA A 252 12.47 -12.98 24.42
C ALA A 252 11.18 -12.34 24.98
N TYR A 253 11.13 -11.01 25.00
CA TYR A 253 9.92 -10.29 25.39
C TYR A 253 8.78 -10.53 24.39
N LEU A 254 9.04 -10.38 23.09
CA LEU A 254 8.04 -10.63 22.04
C LEU A 254 7.46 -12.06 22.12
N ALA A 255 8.32 -13.07 22.32
CA ALA A 255 7.88 -14.45 22.54
C ALA A 255 6.99 -14.57 23.79
N SER A 256 7.35 -13.89 24.88
CA SER A 256 6.61 -13.96 26.16
C SER A 256 5.18 -13.41 26.09
N ILE A 257 4.91 -12.51 25.15
CA ILE A 257 3.57 -11.94 24.90
C ILE A 257 2.82 -12.66 23.77
N GLY A 258 3.37 -13.75 23.22
CA GLY A 258 2.74 -14.54 22.16
C GLY A 258 2.87 -13.95 20.76
N PHE A 259 3.83 -13.05 20.53
CA PHE A 259 4.15 -12.55 19.20
C PHE A 259 4.97 -13.59 18.40
N PRO A 260 4.63 -13.85 17.12
CA PRO A 260 5.35 -14.80 16.28
C PRO A 260 6.67 -14.19 15.80
N ILE A 261 7.79 -14.88 16.05
CA ILE A 261 9.15 -14.46 15.69
C ILE A 261 9.61 -15.16 14.42
#